data_AF-A0A378Q7J6-F1
#
_entry.id   AF-A0A378Q7J6-F1
#
_cell.length_a   1.000
_cell.length_b   1.000
_cell.length_c   1.000
_cell.angle_alpha   90.00
_cell.angle_beta   90.00
_cell.angle_gamma   90.00
#
_symmetry.space_group_name_H-M   'P 1'
#
loop_
_entity.id
_entity.type
_entity.pdbx_description
1 polymer ?
#
loop_
_entity_poly.entity_id
_entity_poly.type
_entity_poly.pdbx_seq_one_letter_code
_entity_poly.pdbx_strand_id
1 'polypeptide(L)'
;MSESNPLVNFTHITVAGSGVLGYQIAVQAAFHGFKVVVYDINDEVLNKAKTKFANIAKRHQDDLSETSEQAKQAEQNLSYTSDLTAALKDADLLIEAVPEDVAIKKDFYQKASAAAPEKTVFVSNSSTMLPSDLVKFTDRPAKFLMMHFANEIWKRNLAEIMSHADTDPNVFDAVTAFAKQIGMVPIIVNKETSGYVLNSLLNPWLNAGMQLYIQGIADIQTIDKTWMLGTGSPMGPFAFYDMLGLTTPYNIYKLAVAKGKQQDQAVVDMLKKDYIEKNKLGVPTGEGFYQYPNPAFKNPDFLKPPKADLSKVPYKNITVAGSGVLGNQIAVQCAFHGFNVTIYDINDGAIAKAKTRFTDLATQHQHDLGKTDAQVAAASNNLAYTTDLNEALKDADLLIEAVPESLDIKQDFYQKASAAAPAKTVFASNSSTLLPSVLSTFTNRPEKFLMLHFANHIHIRNTVELMAAPSCDPQVYADVIEFAKAIAMLPIAVKKEQSGYVLNSLLIPLLVAGLKLWANGVADAATIDKTWMIATGSPFGPMAILDKNGMKTNYNIFNELAKTDPSLQQPAEKLKAELVDTNKLGEATGEGFYQYPNPAYLAKDFLSLSG
;
A
#
# COMPACT_ATOMS: atom_id res chain seq x y z
N MET A 1 1.42 -33.99 27.82
CA MET A 1 0.07 -33.41 27.91
C MET A 1 0.09 -32.47 29.10
N SER A 2 0.32 -31.18 28.88
CA SER A 2 0.21 -30.18 29.95
C SER A 2 -1.27 -29.88 30.14
N GLU A 3 -1.78 -30.02 31.36
CA GLU A 3 -3.10 -29.55 31.74
C GLU A 3 -3.22 -28.08 31.36
N SER A 4 -4.11 -27.76 30.42
CA SER A 4 -4.41 -26.38 30.06
C SER A 4 -5.09 -25.74 31.26
N ASN A 5 -4.43 -24.78 31.91
CA ASN A 5 -5.11 -23.92 32.87
C ASN A 5 -6.36 -23.31 32.20
N PRO A 6 -7.50 -23.22 32.91
CA PRO A 6 -8.69 -22.60 32.35
C PRO A 6 -8.38 -21.13 32.03
N LEU A 7 -8.61 -20.73 30.78
CA LEU A 7 -8.46 -19.35 30.33
C LEU A 7 -9.32 -18.41 31.17
N VAL A 8 -8.82 -17.19 31.42
CA VAL A 8 -9.62 -16.13 32.03
C VAL A 8 -10.86 -15.90 31.17
N ASN A 9 -12.05 -16.00 31.76
CA ASN A 9 -13.32 -15.84 31.04
C ASN A 9 -13.85 -14.42 31.23
N PHE A 10 -14.14 -13.72 30.13
CA PHE A 10 -14.73 -12.38 30.17
C PHE A 10 -16.22 -12.43 29.89
N THR A 11 -17.01 -11.77 30.72
CA THR A 11 -18.47 -11.67 30.56
C THR A 11 -18.96 -10.22 30.70
N HIS A 12 -18.33 -9.48 31.61
CA HIS A 12 -18.61 -8.07 31.89
C HIS A 12 -17.45 -7.21 31.41
N ILE A 13 -17.70 -6.39 30.40
CA ILE A 13 -16.72 -5.52 29.76
C ILE A 13 -17.01 -4.08 30.14
N THR A 14 -16.00 -3.35 30.58
CA THR A 14 -16.10 -1.90 30.76
C THR A 14 -15.30 -1.23 29.65
N VAL A 15 -15.93 -0.34 28.90
CA VAL A 15 -15.23 0.49 27.91
C VAL A 15 -15.19 1.93 28.42
N ALA A 16 -13.99 2.43 28.70
CA ALA A 16 -13.79 3.77 29.24
C ALA A 16 -13.46 4.74 28.11
N GLY A 17 -14.35 5.70 27.87
CA GLY A 17 -14.30 6.64 26.76
C GLY A 17 -15.34 6.29 25.70
N SER A 18 -16.27 7.21 25.44
CA SER A 18 -17.35 7.07 24.46
C SER A 18 -17.13 7.88 23.18
N GLY A 19 -15.84 8.14 22.89
CA GLY A 19 -15.35 8.69 21.64
C GLY A 19 -15.64 7.78 20.44
N VAL A 20 -15.04 8.08 19.28
CA VAL A 20 -15.31 7.33 18.03
C VAL A 20 -15.01 5.84 18.19
N LEU A 21 -13.77 5.48 18.56
CA LEU A 21 -13.37 4.07 18.70
C LEU A 21 -13.96 3.41 19.94
N GLY A 22 -13.88 4.05 21.12
CA GLY A 22 -14.41 3.48 22.35
C GLY A 22 -15.89 3.08 22.24
N TYR A 23 -16.72 3.92 21.60
CA TYR A 23 -18.12 3.56 21.41
C TYR A 23 -18.32 2.45 20.37
N GLN A 24 -17.51 2.40 19.30
CA GLN A 24 -17.54 1.28 18.37
C GLN A 24 -17.19 -0.04 19.07
N ILE A 25 -16.11 -0.06 19.87
CA ILE A 25 -15.68 -1.24 20.64
C ILE A 25 -16.78 -1.73 21.56
N ALA A 26 -17.43 -0.80 22.28
CA ALA A 26 -18.55 -1.14 23.16
C ALA A 26 -19.72 -1.78 22.40
N VAL A 27 -20.11 -1.19 21.27
CA VAL A 27 -21.22 -1.70 20.44
C VAL A 27 -20.86 -3.06 19.83
N GLN A 28 -19.65 -3.25 19.31
CA GLN A 28 -19.18 -4.52 18.77
C GLN A 28 -19.24 -5.63 19.83
N ALA A 29 -18.67 -5.39 21.03
CA ALA A 29 -18.73 -6.36 22.10
C ALA A 29 -20.19 -6.69 22.50
N ALA A 30 -21.08 -5.70 22.51
CA ALA A 30 -22.49 -5.89 22.81
C ALA A 30 -23.23 -6.73 21.73
N PHE A 31 -22.90 -6.55 20.44
CA PHE A 31 -23.40 -7.38 19.33
C PHE A 31 -22.97 -8.85 19.45
N HIS A 32 -21.81 -9.10 20.05
CA HIS A 32 -21.31 -10.45 20.35
C HIS A 32 -21.75 -10.98 21.72
N GLY A 33 -22.77 -10.36 22.33
CA GLY A 33 -23.46 -10.91 23.50
C GLY A 33 -22.85 -10.55 24.86
N PHE A 34 -21.75 -9.79 24.89
CA PHE A 34 -21.13 -9.37 26.15
C PHE A 34 -21.95 -8.30 26.87
N LYS A 35 -21.92 -8.29 28.21
CA LYS A 35 -22.52 -7.20 29.00
C LYS A 35 -21.51 -6.07 29.08
N VAL A 36 -21.86 -4.91 28.52
CA VAL A 36 -20.93 -3.80 28.34
C VAL A 36 -21.38 -2.58 29.15
N VAL A 37 -20.49 -2.04 29.96
CA VAL A 37 -20.65 -0.75 30.63
C VAL A 37 -19.80 0.30 29.90
N VAL A 38 -20.44 1.32 29.35
CA VAL A 38 -19.78 2.47 28.74
C VAL A 38 -19.59 3.54 29.83
N TYR A 39 -18.33 3.83 30.14
CA TYR A 39 -17.94 4.88 31.07
C TYR A 39 -17.45 6.12 30.32
N ASP A 40 -17.84 7.30 30.81
CA ASP A 40 -17.25 8.57 30.39
C ASP A 40 -17.34 9.59 31.54
N ILE A 41 -16.65 10.72 31.41
CA ILE A 41 -16.43 11.69 32.50
C ILE A 41 -17.72 12.38 32.99
N ASN A 42 -18.81 12.38 32.21
CA ASN A 42 -20.10 12.94 32.60
C ASN A 42 -21.25 12.41 31.72
N ASP A 43 -22.48 12.63 32.19
CA ASP A 43 -23.70 12.16 31.51
C ASP A 43 -23.98 12.88 30.19
N GLU A 44 -23.48 14.10 29.99
CA GLU A 44 -23.67 14.84 28.74
C GLU A 44 -22.95 14.12 27.57
N VAL A 45 -21.70 13.72 27.79
CA VAL A 45 -20.92 12.97 26.79
C VAL A 45 -21.54 11.60 26.53
N LEU A 46 -22.01 10.90 27.58
CA LEU A 46 -22.70 9.62 27.44
C LEU A 46 -24.00 9.74 26.65
N ASN A 47 -24.79 10.80 26.89
CA ASN A 47 -26.03 11.03 26.14
C ASN A 47 -25.75 11.30 24.65
N LYS A 48 -24.67 12.02 24.32
CA LYS A 48 -24.18 12.17 22.94
C LYS A 48 -23.69 10.86 22.32
N ALA A 49 -23.14 9.94 23.11
CA ALA A 49 -22.74 8.62 22.62
C ALA A 49 -23.96 7.75 22.28
N LYS A 50 -24.98 7.71 23.15
CA LYS A 50 -26.22 6.95 22.94
C LYS A 50 -26.89 7.27 21.61
N THR A 51 -26.89 8.53 21.18
CA THR A 51 -27.50 8.94 19.89
C THR A 51 -26.78 8.34 18.68
N LYS A 52 -25.54 7.85 18.83
CA LYS A 52 -24.77 7.22 17.74
C LYS A 52 -25.16 5.77 17.51
N PHE A 53 -25.83 5.10 18.46
CA PHE A 53 -26.13 3.67 18.39
C PHE A 53 -26.87 3.31 17.11
N ALA A 54 -27.95 4.02 16.78
CA ALA A 54 -28.76 3.75 15.60
C ALA A 54 -27.94 3.79 14.30
N ASN A 55 -26.98 4.71 14.19
CA ASN A 55 -26.10 4.80 13.02
C ASN A 55 -25.13 3.61 12.95
N ILE A 56 -24.53 3.20 14.07
CA ILE A 56 -23.61 2.05 14.10
C ILE A 56 -24.39 0.75 13.83
N ALA A 57 -25.54 0.56 14.47
CA ALA A 57 -26.42 -0.57 14.22
C ALA A 57 -26.85 -0.64 12.74
N LYS A 58 -27.16 0.50 12.11
CA LYS A 58 -27.46 0.54 10.67
C LYS A 58 -26.25 0.10 9.82
N ARG A 59 -25.03 0.50 10.17
CA ARG A 59 -23.80 0.06 9.48
C ARG A 59 -23.60 -1.45 9.61
N HIS A 60 -23.81 -2.01 10.80
CA HIS A 60 -23.79 -3.46 11.01
C HIS A 60 -24.82 -4.19 10.13
N GLN A 61 -26.04 -3.65 10.01
CA GLN A 61 -27.07 -4.22 9.12
C GLN A 61 -26.65 -4.12 7.64
N ASP A 62 -26.10 -2.99 7.21
CA ASP A 62 -25.73 -2.75 5.81
C ASP A 62 -24.46 -3.52 5.40
N ASP A 63 -23.46 -3.59 6.27
CA ASP A 63 -22.14 -4.15 5.97
C ASP A 63 -22.05 -5.64 6.35
N LEU A 64 -22.72 -6.09 7.42
CA LEU A 64 -22.66 -7.47 7.94
C LEU A 64 -23.97 -8.25 7.83
N SER A 65 -25.05 -7.64 7.29
CA SER A 65 -26.38 -8.26 7.19
C SER A 65 -26.96 -8.70 8.54
N GLU A 66 -26.56 -8.06 9.64
CA GLU A 66 -27.15 -8.29 10.95
C GLU A 66 -28.61 -7.83 11.00
N THR A 67 -29.41 -8.42 11.86
CA THR A 67 -30.86 -8.16 11.96
C THR A 67 -31.19 -7.06 12.95
N SER A 68 -32.39 -6.46 12.82
CA SER A 68 -32.91 -5.52 13.83
C SER A 68 -33.05 -6.14 15.22
N GLU A 69 -33.29 -7.46 15.32
CA GLU A 69 -33.36 -8.15 16.61
C GLU A 69 -31.97 -8.27 17.25
N GLN A 70 -30.94 -8.59 16.47
CA GLN A 70 -29.55 -8.56 16.96
C GLN A 70 -29.15 -7.15 17.44
N ALA A 71 -29.53 -6.10 16.70
CA ALA A 71 -29.29 -4.72 17.12
C ALA A 71 -29.98 -4.38 18.45
N LYS A 72 -31.24 -4.79 18.62
CA LYS A 72 -31.98 -4.58 19.87
C LYS A 72 -31.35 -5.35 21.04
N GLN A 73 -30.89 -6.58 20.80
CA GLN A 73 -30.17 -7.37 21.81
C GLN A 73 -28.85 -6.72 22.21
N ALA A 74 -28.09 -6.18 21.24
CA ALA A 74 -26.88 -5.42 21.49
C ALA A 74 -27.16 -4.15 22.31
N GLU A 75 -28.24 -3.43 22.01
CA GLU A 75 -28.64 -2.24 22.78
C GLU A 75 -28.94 -2.59 24.24
N GLN A 76 -29.63 -3.71 24.49
CA GLN A 76 -29.92 -4.22 25.85
C GLN A 76 -28.68 -4.70 26.60
N ASN A 77 -27.61 -5.00 25.88
CA ASN A 77 -26.33 -5.37 26.46
C ASN A 77 -25.49 -4.16 26.88
N LEU A 78 -25.88 -2.94 26.50
CA LEU A 78 -25.20 -1.70 26.85
C LEU A 78 -25.82 -1.03 28.07
N SER A 79 -24.96 -0.61 28.99
CA SER A 79 -25.30 0.28 30.09
C SER A 79 -24.31 1.45 30.15
N TYR A 80 -24.67 2.53 30.81
CA TYR A 80 -23.92 3.79 30.77
C TYR A 80 -23.84 4.38 32.18
N THR A 81 -22.66 4.84 32.57
CA THR A 81 -22.47 5.52 33.87
C THR A 81 -21.29 6.47 33.82
N SER A 82 -21.40 7.60 34.52
CA SER A 82 -20.30 8.53 34.75
C SER A 82 -19.57 8.30 36.08
N ASP A 83 -19.99 7.28 36.85
CA ASP A 83 -19.30 6.80 38.04
C ASP A 83 -18.36 5.64 37.68
N LEU A 84 -17.05 5.88 37.80
CA LEU A 84 -16.01 4.90 37.48
C LEU A 84 -16.05 3.67 38.40
N THR A 85 -16.39 3.86 39.68
CA THR A 85 -16.49 2.75 40.65
C THR A 85 -17.65 1.85 40.28
N ALA A 86 -18.80 2.45 39.94
CA ALA A 86 -19.95 1.70 39.45
C ALA A 86 -19.63 0.99 38.13
N ALA A 87 -18.88 1.64 37.23
CA ALA A 87 -18.49 1.07 35.94
C ALA A 87 -17.59 -0.17 36.06
N LEU A 88 -16.72 -0.20 37.07
CA LEU A 88 -15.71 -1.25 37.24
C LEU A 88 -16.11 -2.34 38.23
N LYS A 89 -17.19 -2.14 39.00
CA LYS A 89 -17.61 -3.00 40.11
C LYS A 89 -17.55 -4.50 39.80
N ASP A 90 -18.04 -4.92 38.64
CA ASP A 90 -18.13 -6.33 38.24
C ASP A 90 -17.24 -6.66 37.02
N ALA A 91 -16.44 -5.70 36.55
CA ALA A 91 -15.70 -5.79 35.29
C ALA A 91 -14.69 -6.96 35.29
N ASP A 92 -14.74 -7.78 34.24
CA ASP A 92 -13.72 -8.79 33.95
C ASP A 92 -12.61 -8.20 33.08
N LEU A 93 -12.98 -7.32 32.13
CA LEU A 93 -12.08 -6.62 31.21
C LEU A 93 -12.42 -5.13 31.16
N LEU A 94 -11.43 -4.27 31.36
CA LEU A 94 -11.49 -2.83 31.10
C LEU A 94 -10.75 -2.51 29.80
N ILE A 95 -11.44 -1.92 28.84
CA ILE A 95 -10.87 -1.39 27.59
C ILE A 95 -10.83 0.13 27.69
N GLU A 96 -9.62 0.68 27.80
CA GLU A 96 -9.37 2.12 27.90
C GLU A 96 -9.25 2.76 26.52
N ALA A 97 -10.10 3.75 26.25
CA ALA A 97 -10.14 4.58 25.05
C ALA A 97 -10.41 6.06 25.41
N VAL A 98 -9.81 6.53 26.51
CA VAL A 98 -9.82 7.92 26.96
C VAL A 98 -8.82 8.76 26.14
N PRO A 99 -8.83 10.11 26.25
CA PRO A 99 -7.94 10.96 25.46
C PRO A 99 -6.45 10.56 25.54
N GLU A 100 -5.75 10.74 24.42
CA GLU A 100 -4.33 10.36 24.23
C GLU A 100 -3.37 11.36 24.92
N ASP A 101 -3.54 11.54 26.23
CA ASP A 101 -2.73 12.42 27.09
C ASP A 101 -2.20 11.64 28.30
N VAL A 102 -0.90 11.80 28.59
CA VAL A 102 -0.22 11.01 29.64
C VAL A 102 -0.75 11.33 31.03
N ALA A 103 -1.09 12.59 31.32
CA ALA A 103 -1.60 12.98 32.63
C ALA A 103 -3.02 12.44 32.83
N ILE A 104 -3.86 12.51 31.79
CA ILE A 104 -5.21 11.93 31.81
C ILE A 104 -5.15 10.42 32.00
N LYS A 105 -4.35 9.69 31.22
CA LYS A 105 -4.23 8.24 31.34
C LYS A 105 -3.65 7.81 32.68
N LYS A 106 -2.67 8.55 33.21
CA LYS A 106 -2.11 8.30 34.55
C LYS A 106 -3.20 8.40 35.63
N ASP A 107 -3.92 9.53 35.67
CA ASP A 107 -4.99 9.74 36.65
C ASP A 107 -6.10 8.68 36.51
N PHE A 108 -6.48 8.37 35.26
CA PHE A 108 -7.47 7.33 34.97
C PHE A 108 -7.03 5.96 35.50
N TYR A 109 -5.82 5.49 35.17
CA TYR A 109 -5.36 4.17 35.62
C TYR A 109 -5.20 4.07 37.13
N GLN A 110 -4.74 5.14 37.79
CA GLN A 110 -4.64 5.15 39.26
C GLN A 110 -6.01 5.02 39.92
N LYS A 111 -7.03 5.72 39.40
CA LYS A 111 -8.41 5.58 39.88
C LYS A 111 -9.02 4.23 39.53
N ALA A 112 -8.77 3.73 38.32
CA ALA A 112 -9.27 2.44 37.87
C ALA A 112 -8.66 1.29 38.69
N SER A 113 -7.37 1.33 39.01
CA SER A 113 -6.71 0.36 39.89
C SER A 113 -7.33 0.32 41.29
N ALA A 114 -7.67 1.48 41.86
CA ALA A 114 -8.32 1.54 43.16
C ALA A 114 -9.79 1.05 43.15
N ALA A 115 -10.48 1.18 42.02
CA ALA A 115 -11.90 0.86 41.89
C ALA A 115 -12.18 -0.57 41.38
N ALA A 116 -11.32 -1.11 40.51
CA ALA A 116 -11.55 -2.38 39.84
C ALA A 116 -11.23 -3.58 40.74
N PRO A 117 -12.06 -4.63 40.74
CA PRO A 117 -11.73 -5.91 41.38
C PRO A 117 -10.36 -6.44 40.96
N GLU A 118 -9.69 -7.19 41.84
CA GLU A 118 -8.36 -7.75 41.55
C GLU A 118 -8.33 -8.62 40.28
N LYS A 119 -9.45 -9.26 39.93
CA LYS A 119 -9.60 -10.10 38.73
C LYS A 119 -9.51 -9.33 37.41
N THR A 120 -9.83 -8.02 37.40
CA THR A 120 -10.05 -7.28 36.16
C THR A 120 -8.76 -7.12 35.35
N VAL A 121 -8.81 -7.50 34.08
CA VAL A 121 -7.75 -7.26 33.09
C VAL A 121 -7.91 -5.87 32.50
N PHE A 122 -6.81 -5.13 32.36
CA PHE A 122 -6.79 -3.79 31.78
C PHE A 122 -6.12 -3.85 30.40
N VAL A 123 -6.83 -3.38 29.37
CA VAL A 123 -6.26 -3.15 28.05
C VAL A 123 -6.42 -1.69 27.63
N SER A 124 -5.47 -1.18 26.84
CA SER A 124 -5.57 0.15 26.25
C SER A 124 -5.68 0.07 24.73
N ASN A 125 -6.50 0.97 24.16
CA ASN A 125 -6.61 1.22 22.73
C ASN A 125 -5.68 2.35 22.26
N SER A 126 -4.64 2.71 23.03
CA SER A 126 -3.68 3.74 22.62
C SER A 126 -2.98 3.36 21.31
N SER A 127 -2.92 4.29 20.36
CA SER A 127 -2.25 4.10 19.06
C SER A 127 -0.78 4.48 19.09
N THR A 128 -0.34 5.25 20.10
CA THR A 128 0.99 5.87 20.14
C THR A 128 1.81 5.59 21.40
N MET A 129 1.17 5.29 22.54
CA MET A 129 1.88 4.94 23.78
C MET A 129 2.13 3.43 23.82
N LEU A 130 3.26 3.03 24.39
CA LEU A 130 3.65 1.64 24.53
C LEU A 130 3.13 1.02 25.83
N PRO A 131 3.01 -0.32 25.93
CA PRO A 131 2.66 -1.01 27.16
C PRO A 131 3.59 -0.59 28.31
N SER A 132 4.90 -0.52 28.05
CA SER A 132 5.92 -0.03 28.99
C SER A 132 5.74 1.43 29.45
N ASP A 133 5.09 2.28 28.64
CA ASP A 133 4.80 3.67 29.03
C ASP A 133 3.68 3.75 30.07
N LEU A 134 2.70 2.85 29.98
CA LEU A 134 1.45 2.88 30.74
C LEU A 134 1.42 1.93 31.93
N VAL A 135 2.15 0.80 31.88
CA VAL A 135 2.12 -0.25 32.92
C VAL A 135 2.43 0.30 34.32
N LYS A 136 3.31 1.30 34.42
CA LYS A 136 3.68 1.94 35.69
C LYS A 136 2.55 2.73 36.36
N PHE A 137 1.43 2.96 35.67
CA PHE A 137 0.26 3.67 36.21
C PHE A 137 -0.81 2.73 36.77
N THR A 138 -0.62 1.41 36.65
CA THR A 138 -1.53 0.39 37.14
C THR A 138 -0.87 -0.48 38.22
N ASP A 139 -1.68 -0.99 39.13
CA ASP A 139 -1.29 -1.90 40.23
C ASP A 139 -1.20 -3.38 39.83
N ARG A 140 -1.58 -3.70 38.59
CA ARG A 140 -1.72 -5.07 38.09
C ARG A 140 -0.93 -5.30 36.79
N PRO A 141 0.40 -5.17 36.79
CA PRO A 141 1.23 -5.33 35.59
C PRO A 141 1.00 -6.69 34.90
N ALA A 142 0.81 -7.78 35.65
CA ALA A 142 0.50 -9.09 35.09
C ALA A 142 -0.83 -9.16 34.31
N LYS A 143 -1.75 -8.22 34.56
CA LYS A 143 -3.08 -8.15 33.93
C LYS A 143 -3.22 -6.92 33.03
N PHE A 144 -2.11 -6.40 32.51
CA PHE A 144 -2.08 -5.22 31.64
C PHE A 144 -1.43 -5.53 30.29
N LEU A 145 -2.03 -5.03 29.20
CA LEU A 145 -1.53 -5.12 27.83
C LEU A 145 -2.27 -4.13 26.91
N MET A 146 -1.92 -4.11 25.63
CA MET A 146 -2.59 -3.29 24.62
C MET A 146 -3.53 -4.13 23.75
N MET A 147 -4.64 -3.52 23.34
CA MET A 147 -5.59 -4.05 22.38
C MET A 147 -6.08 -2.89 21.51
N HIS A 148 -5.44 -2.70 20.37
CA HIS A 148 -5.66 -1.57 19.47
C HIS A 148 -6.58 -1.94 18.30
N PHE A 149 -7.53 -1.06 18.00
CA PHE A 149 -8.57 -1.24 17.00
C PHE A 149 -8.49 -0.19 15.88
N ALA A 150 -8.78 -0.59 14.65
CA ALA A 150 -8.94 0.33 13.53
C ALA A 150 -10.35 0.94 13.47
N ASN A 151 -10.56 2.08 12.81
CA ASN A 151 -11.91 2.65 12.65
C ASN A 151 -12.80 1.71 11.80
N GLU A 152 -14.12 1.75 11.99
CA GLU A 152 -15.09 0.82 11.39
C GLU A 152 -14.79 -0.65 11.77
N ILE A 153 -14.62 -0.92 13.07
CA ILE A 153 -14.11 -2.22 13.57
C ILE A 153 -14.92 -3.44 13.11
N TRP A 154 -16.22 -3.29 12.81
CA TRP A 154 -17.05 -4.38 12.29
C TRP A 154 -16.65 -4.81 10.88
N LYS A 155 -16.04 -3.89 10.12
CA LYS A 155 -15.62 -4.09 8.73
C LYS A 155 -14.11 -4.27 8.60
N ARG A 156 -13.34 -3.49 9.35
CA ARG A 156 -11.87 -3.56 9.46
C ARG A 156 -11.54 -4.29 10.75
N ASN A 157 -11.92 -5.56 10.81
CA ASN A 157 -11.96 -6.36 12.02
C ASN A 157 -10.59 -6.84 12.50
N LEU A 158 -9.65 -5.91 12.69
CA LEU A 158 -8.32 -6.14 13.26
C LEU A 158 -8.27 -5.70 14.73
N ALA A 159 -7.70 -6.54 15.59
CA ALA A 159 -7.31 -6.17 16.94
C ALA A 159 -5.81 -6.44 17.12
N GLU A 160 -5.00 -5.38 17.18
CA GLU A 160 -3.56 -5.49 17.40
C GLU A 160 -3.26 -5.64 18.89
N ILE A 161 -2.66 -6.77 19.27
CA ILE A 161 -2.42 -7.15 20.68
C ILE A 161 -0.92 -7.12 20.95
N MET A 162 -0.53 -6.35 21.96
CA MET A 162 0.86 -6.11 22.31
C MET A 162 1.03 -6.13 23.83
N SER A 163 1.88 -7.03 24.33
CA SER A 163 2.20 -7.16 25.76
C SER A 163 3.47 -6.40 26.15
N HIS A 164 3.70 -6.25 27.46
CA HIS A 164 5.03 -5.96 28.02
C HIS A 164 5.59 -7.22 28.69
N ALA A 165 6.82 -7.09 29.21
CA ALA A 165 7.57 -8.19 29.81
C ALA A 165 6.87 -8.87 31.02
N ASP A 166 6.01 -8.15 31.75
CA ASP A 166 5.36 -8.70 32.95
C ASP A 166 3.94 -9.20 32.69
N THR A 167 3.38 -9.02 31.48
CA THR A 167 2.04 -9.50 31.14
C THR A 167 1.98 -11.03 31.29
N ASP A 168 1.00 -11.54 32.03
CA ASP A 168 0.78 -12.99 32.18
C ASP A 168 0.38 -13.59 30.82
N PRO A 169 1.06 -14.64 30.33
CA PRO A 169 0.68 -15.33 29.09
C PRO A 169 -0.77 -15.80 29.05
N ASN A 170 -1.36 -16.22 30.19
CA ASN A 170 -2.77 -16.62 30.24
C ASN A 170 -3.72 -15.42 30.05
N VAL A 171 -3.32 -14.23 30.48
CA VAL A 171 -4.07 -12.98 30.23
C VAL A 171 -3.96 -12.60 28.76
N PHE A 172 -2.77 -12.73 28.17
CA PHE A 172 -2.56 -12.51 26.74
C PHE A 172 -3.43 -13.44 25.88
N ASP A 173 -3.46 -14.73 26.20
CA ASP A 173 -4.28 -15.73 25.52
C ASP A 173 -5.78 -15.43 25.70
N ALA A 174 -6.21 -14.99 26.89
CA ALA A 174 -7.59 -14.60 27.15
C ALA A 174 -8.03 -13.38 26.35
N VAL A 175 -7.20 -12.34 26.25
CA VAL A 175 -7.48 -11.16 25.40
C VAL A 175 -7.47 -11.51 23.91
N THR A 176 -6.60 -12.42 23.49
CA THR A 176 -6.58 -12.95 22.12
C THR A 176 -7.85 -13.75 21.81
N ALA A 177 -8.32 -14.57 22.76
CA ALA A 177 -9.59 -15.28 22.64
C ALA A 177 -10.78 -14.33 22.60
N PHE A 178 -10.77 -13.29 23.45
CA PHE A 178 -11.79 -12.24 23.45
C PHE A 178 -11.89 -11.51 22.12
N ALA A 179 -10.75 -11.12 21.52
CA ALA A 179 -10.72 -10.53 20.19
C ALA A 179 -11.48 -11.39 19.18
N LYS A 180 -11.23 -12.70 19.15
CA LYS A 180 -11.96 -13.64 18.29
C LYS A 180 -13.45 -13.72 18.62
N GLN A 181 -13.80 -13.73 19.91
CA GLN A 181 -15.20 -13.77 20.36
C GLN A 181 -15.99 -12.53 19.96
N ILE A 182 -15.34 -11.37 19.83
CA ILE A 182 -15.97 -10.14 19.32
C ILE A 182 -15.79 -9.95 17.80
N GLY A 183 -15.46 -11.02 17.07
CA GLY A 183 -15.39 -11.02 15.61
C GLY A 183 -14.13 -10.37 15.02
N MET A 184 -13.09 -10.16 15.82
CA MET A 184 -11.83 -9.53 15.42
C MET A 184 -10.75 -10.58 15.12
N VAL A 185 -10.01 -10.37 14.05
CA VAL A 185 -8.78 -11.08 13.71
C VAL A 185 -7.66 -10.53 14.62
N PRO A 186 -7.10 -11.33 15.53
CA PRO A 186 -6.02 -10.89 16.38
C PRO A 186 -4.73 -10.74 15.57
N ILE A 187 -4.09 -9.58 15.68
CA ILE A 187 -2.78 -9.29 15.09
C ILE A 187 -1.77 -9.24 16.23
N ILE A 188 -0.93 -10.26 16.31
CA ILE A 188 0.02 -10.40 17.42
C ILE A 188 1.27 -9.56 17.15
N VAL A 189 1.55 -8.63 18.06
CA VAL A 189 2.71 -7.76 18.02
C VAL A 189 3.71 -8.25 19.07
N ASN A 190 4.72 -8.98 18.60
CA ASN A 190 5.69 -9.70 19.43
C ASN A 190 6.69 -8.79 20.15
N LYS A 191 6.81 -7.53 19.71
CA LYS A 191 7.73 -6.55 20.28
C LYS A 191 7.11 -5.17 20.27
N GLU A 192 7.30 -4.44 21.36
CA GLU A 192 6.79 -3.08 21.49
C GLU A 192 7.19 -2.20 20.30
N THR A 193 6.19 -1.66 19.62
CA THR A 193 6.37 -0.70 18.52
C THR A 193 5.25 0.33 18.52
N SER A 194 5.62 1.60 18.39
CA SER A 194 4.63 2.67 18.23
C SER A 194 3.98 2.52 16.86
N GLY A 195 2.65 2.66 16.78
CA GLY A 195 1.89 2.49 15.54
C GLY A 195 1.66 1.03 15.13
N TYR A 196 2.02 0.05 15.97
CA TYR A 196 1.76 -1.37 15.75
C TYR A 196 2.23 -1.86 14.37
N VAL A 197 1.52 -2.78 13.73
CA VAL A 197 1.80 -3.25 12.37
C VAL A 197 1.10 -2.32 11.37
N LEU A 198 -0.17 -2.02 11.58
CA LEU A 198 -1.00 -1.31 10.62
C LEU A 198 -0.49 0.11 10.33
N ASN A 199 -0.32 0.95 11.35
CA ASN A 199 0.08 2.34 11.13
C ASN A 199 1.55 2.45 10.73
N SER A 200 2.38 1.48 11.10
CA SER A 200 3.76 1.36 10.62
C SER A 200 3.82 1.18 9.10
N LEU A 201 2.85 0.47 8.51
CA LEU A 201 2.71 0.31 7.05
C LEU A 201 1.99 1.49 6.38
N LEU A 202 0.86 1.92 6.96
CA LEU A 202 0.01 2.96 6.35
C LEU A 202 0.70 4.32 6.28
N ASN A 203 1.37 4.76 7.35
CA ASN A 203 1.89 6.12 7.42
C ASN A 203 2.95 6.41 6.35
N PRO A 204 3.97 5.55 6.11
CA PRO A 204 4.94 5.78 5.04
C PRO A 204 4.30 5.78 3.64
N TRP A 205 3.35 4.88 3.38
CA TRP A 205 2.64 4.78 2.10
C TRP A 205 1.78 6.03 1.82
N LEU A 206 0.95 6.42 2.80
CA LEU A 206 0.12 7.63 2.71
C LEU A 206 0.97 8.89 2.56
N ASN A 207 2.08 8.99 3.31
CA ASN A 207 3.01 10.11 3.19
C ASN A 207 3.65 10.16 1.81
N ALA A 208 4.10 9.03 1.26
CA ALA A 208 4.66 9.00 -0.09
C ALA A 208 3.68 9.54 -1.14
N GLY A 209 2.40 9.13 -1.07
CA GLY A 209 1.36 9.65 -1.96
C GLY A 209 1.12 11.15 -1.80
N MET A 210 1.11 11.64 -0.56
CA MET A 210 0.97 13.07 -0.29
C MET A 210 2.15 13.88 -0.82
N GLN A 211 3.37 13.38 -0.68
CA GLN A 211 4.58 14.04 -1.16
C GLN A 211 4.60 14.13 -2.69
N LEU A 212 4.20 13.07 -3.39
CA LEU A 212 4.04 13.09 -4.85
C LEU A 212 3.06 14.19 -5.30
N TYR A 213 1.97 14.40 -4.56
CA TYR A 213 0.99 15.44 -4.87
C TYR A 213 1.48 16.86 -4.52
N ILE A 214 1.94 17.09 -3.28
CA ILE A 214 2.32 18.42 -2.81
C ILE A 214 3.53 18.98 -3.55
N GLN A 215 4.42 18.11 -4.02
CA GLN A 215 5.58 18.48 -4.84
C GLN A 215 5.20 18.66 -6.32
N GLY A 216 3.97 18.32 -6.71
CA GLY A 216 3.47 18.45 -8.08
C GLY A 216 4.03 17.41 -9.05
N ILE A 217 4.43 16.24 -8.56
CA ILE A 217 4.91 15.12 -9.39
C ILE A 217 3.75 14.49 -10.17
N ALA A 218 2.61 14.27 -9.50
CA ALA A 218 1.41 13.71 -10.12
C ALA A 218 0.15 14.26 -9.43
N ASP A 219 -0.98 14.23 -10.14
CA ASP A 219 -2.27 14.53 -9.50
C ASP A 219 -2.86 13.33 -8.75
N ILE A 220 -3.82 13.62 -7.89
CA ILE A 220 -4.56 12.68 -7.03
C ILE A 220 -5.01 11.43 -7.80
N GLN A 221 -5.68 11.61 -8.94
CA GLN A 221 -6.22 10.49 -9.72
C GLN A 221 -5.11 9.65 -10.33
N THR A 222 -4.04 10.27 -10.83
CA THR A 222 -2.89 9.58 -11.39
C THR A 222 -2.18 8.75 -10.32
N ILE A 223 -2.00 9.30 -9.11
CA ILE A 223 -1.36 8.59 -7.99
C ILE A 223 -2.20 7.36 -7.59
N ASP A 224 -3.50 7.54 -7.38
CA ASP A 224 -4.38 6.44 -7.01
C ASP A 224 -4.48 5.37 -8.08
N LYS A 225 -4.65 5.78 -9.34
CA LYS A 225 -4.71 4.90 -10.51
C LYS A 225 -3.45 4.04 -10.64
N THR A 226 -2.29 4.65 -10.45
CA THR A 226 -1.00 3.94 -10.50
C THR A 226 -0.91 2.88 -9.41
N TRP A 227 -1.32 3.21 -8.18
CA TRP A 227 -1.35 2.25 -7.08
C TRP A 227 -2.31 1.08 -7.34
N MET A 228 -3.53 1.40 -7.78
CA MET A 228 -4.58 0.42 -8.04
C MET A 228 -4.18 -0.55 -9.15
N LEU A 229 -3.58 -0.07 -10.24
CA LEU A 229 -3.10 -0.94 -11.33
C LEU A 229 -1.88 -1.76 -10.95
N GLY A 230 -0.92 -1.13 -10.25
CA GLY A 230 0.32 -1.81 -9.87
C GLY A 230 0.11 -2.93 -8.85
N THR A 231 -0.90 -2.82 -8.00
CA THR A 231 -1.12 -3.73 -6.86
C THR A 231 -2.43 -4.51 -6.89
N GLY A 232 -3.39 -4.12 -7.73
CA GLY A 232 -4.76 -4.63 -7.68
C GLY A 232 -5.56 -4.16 -6.46
N SER A 233 -5.04 -3.21 -5.68
CA SER A 233 -5.76 -2.63 -4.54
C SER A 233 -7.05 -1.93 -5.01
N PRO A 234 -8.16 -2.03 -4.26
CA PRO A 234 -9.44 -1.42 -4.65
C PRO A 234 -9.43 0.11 -4.61
N MET A 235 -8.42 0.73 -4.00
CA MET A 235 -8.28 2.18 -3.93
C MET A 235 -6.83 2.61 -3.70
N GLY A 236 -6.50 3.84 -4.08
CA GLY A 236 -5.20 4.45 -3.81
C GLY A 236 -5.14 5.27 -2.51
N PRO A 237 -3.98 5.90 -2.23
CA PRO A 237 -3.76 6.65 -0.99
C PRO A 237 -4.73 7.82 -0.78
N PHE A 238 -5.18 8.53 -1.82
CA PHE A 238 -6.09 9.68 -1.65
C PHE A 238 -7.52 9.25 -1.37
N ALA A 239 -8.00 8.24 -2.08
CA ALA A 239 -9.26 7.58 -1.75
C ALA A 239 -9.24 7.00 -0.31
N PHE A 240 -8.08 6.51 0.15
CA PHE A 240 -7.91 6.04 1.53
C PHE A 240 -7.91 7.21 2.54
N TYR A 241 -7.25 8.33 2.25
CA TYR A 241 -7.32 9.55 3.08
C TYR A 241 -8.77 10.02 3.27
N ASP A 242 -9.56 10.05 2.19
CA ASP A 242 -10.96 10.45 2.28
C ASP A 242 -11.80 9.47 3.10
N MET A 243 -11.46 8.18 3.10
CA MET A 243 -12.12 7.20 3.95
C MET A 243 -11.75 7.39 5.43
N LEU A 244 -10.48 7.63 5.73
CA LEU A 244 -10.02 7.92 7.09
C LEU A 244 -10.64 9.21 7.65
N GLY A 245 -10.87 10.18 6.76
CA GLY A 245 -11.33 11.51 7.07
C GLY A 245 -10.17 12.48 7.32
N LEU A 246 -10.18 13.64 6.65
CA LEU A 246 -9.00 14.51 6.49
C LEU A 246 -8.51 15.21 7.77
N THR A 247 -9.31 15.22 8.84
CA THR A 247 -8.88 15.74 10.15
C THR A 247 -7.76 14.89 10.77
N THR A 248 -7.83 13.57 10.60
CA THR A 248 -6.83 12.62 11.13
C THR A 248 -5.45 12.84 10.52
N PRO A 249 -5.26 12.80 9.17
CA PRO A 249 -3.97 13.06 8.58
C PRO A 249 -3.47 14.49 8.85
N TYR A 250 -4.34 15.50 8.90
CA TYR A 250 -3.95 16.86 9.28
C TYR A 250 -3.28 16.90 10.66
N ASN A 251 -3.84 16.21 11.66
CA ASN A 251 -3.24 16.15 13.00
C ASN A 251 -1.92 15.38 13.00
N ILE A 252 -1.79 14.32 12.20
CA ILE A 252 -0.53 13.56 12.04
C ILE A 252 0.57 14.45 11.45
N TYR A 253 0.29 15.16 10.36
CA TYR A 253 1.26 16.09 9.75
C TYR A 253 1.60 17.26 10.68
N LYS A 254 0.60 17.82 11.38
CA LYS A 254 0.84 18.89 12.37
C LYS A 254 1.77 18.43 13.49
N LEU A 255 1.58 17.21 13.99
CA LEU A 255 2.48 16.62 14.99
C LEU A 255 3.89 16.38 14.41
N ALA A 256 3.98 15.92 13.15
CA ALA A 256 5.27 15.72 12.47
C ALA A 256 6.05 17.03 12.32
N VAL A 257 5.38 18.13 11.94
CA VAL A 257 5.96 19.48 11.91
C VAL A 257 6.45 19.89 13.30
N ALA A 258 5.62 19.70 14.33
CA ALA A 258 6.00 20.02 15.71
C ALA A 258 7.22 19.20 16.19
N LYS A 259 7.42 18.00 15.65
CA LYS A 259 8.59 17.14 15.86
C LYS A 259 9.77 17.42 14.91
N GLY A 260 9.71 18.49 14.12
CA GLY A 260 10.83 18.98 13.31
C GLY A 260 10.76 18.69 11.81
N LYS A 261 9.72 18.02 11.30
CA LYS A 261 9.53 17.81 9.85
C LYS A 261 8.93 19.03 9.16
N GLN A 262 9.70 20.12 9.10
CA GLN A 262 9.19 21.42 8.59
C GLN A 262 8.69 21.35 7.13
N GLN A 263 9.21 20.45 6.31
CA GLN A 263 8.74 20.22 4.94
C GLN A 263 7.25 19.82 4.86
N ASP A 264 6.69 19.23 5.93
CA ASP A 264 5.29 18.82 5.99
C ASP A 264 4.34 20.00 6.26
N GLN A 265 4.86 21.21 6.55
CA GLN A 265 4.04 22.40 6.79
C GLN A 265 3.15 22.73 5.58
N ALA A 266 3.66 22.54 4.36
CA ALA A 266 2.88 22.72 3.15
C ALA A 266 1.64 21.81 3.08
N VAL A 267 1.76 20.58 3.60
CA VAL A 267 0.63 19.64 3.69
C VAL A 267 -0.38 20.09 4.74
N VAL A 268 0.11 20.52 5.92
CA VAL A 268 -0.75 21.05 6.99
C VAL A 268 -1.58 22.24 6.51
N ASP A 269 -0.93 23.19 5.82
CA ASP A 269 -1.58 24.40 5.32
C ASP A 269 -2.61 24.06 4.23
N MET A 270 -2.26 23.17 3.30
CA MET A 270 -3.16 22.70 2.23
C MET A 270 -4.39 21.99 2.81
N LEU A 271 -4.21 21.01 3.69
CA LEU A 271 -5.33 20.27 4.31
C LEU A 271 -6.23 21.22 5.10
N LYS A 272 -5.66 22.19 5.82
CA LYS A 272 -6.45 23.16 6.58
C LYS A 272 -7.28 24.06 5.67
N LYS A 273 -6.62 24.77 4.76
CA LYS A 273 -7.22 25.82 3.93
C LYS A 273 -8.15 25.25 2.86
N ASP A 274 -7.74 24.18 2.20
CA ASP A 274 -8.45 23.68 1.02
C ASP A 274 -9.53 22.66 1.36
N TYR A 275 -9.46 22.03 2.53
CA TYR A 275 -10.35 20.96 2.93
C TYR A 275 -11.08 21.21 4.25
N ILE A 276 -10.35 21.31 5.37
CA ILE A 276 -10.97 21.37 6.72
C ILE A 276 -11.85 22.61 6.90
N GLU A 277 -11.33 23.81 6.57
CA GLU A 277 -12.08 25.07 6.70
C GLU A 277 -13.31 25.12 5.77
N LYS A 278 -13.35 24.27 4.74
CA LYS A 278 -14.47 24.16 3.78
C LYS A 278 -15.39 22.97 4.08
N ASN A 279 -15.19 22.29 5.21
CA ASN A 279 -15.94 21.08 5.59
C ASN A 279 -15.89 19.95 4.53
N LYS A 280 -14.76 19.83 3.81
CA LYS A 280 -14.48 18.75 2.87
C LYS A 280 -13.61 17.70 3.55
N LEU A 281 -14.21 16.90 4.41
CA LEU A 281 -13.50 15.95 5.28
C LEU A 281 -13.41 14.53 4.70
N GLY A 282 -13.80 14.32 3.45
CA GLY A 282 -13.79 13.01 2.78
C GLY A 282 -15.18 12.36 2.74
N VAL A 283 -15.22 11.03 2.85
CA VAL A 283 -16.46 10.22 2.87
C VAL A 283 -17.48 10.75 3.89
N PRO A 284 -17.11 11.14 5.13
CA PRO A 284 -18.08 11.59 6.14
C PRO A 284 -18.89 12.83 5.75
N THR A 285 -18.35 13.71 4.90
CA THR A 285 -19.00 14.96 4.47
C THR A 285 -19.40 14.93 2.99
N GLY A 286 -19.22 13.80 2.30
CA GLY A 286 -19.54 13.65 0.89
C GLY A 286 -18.50 14.25 -0.07
N GLU A 287 -17.44 14.87 0.43
CA GLU A 287 -16.39 15.49 -0.39
C GLU A 287 -15.07 15.59 0.39
N GLY A 288 -13.97 15.22 -0.27
CA GLY A 288 -12.58 15.42 0.15
C GLY A 288 -11.72 15.57 -1.10
N PHE A 289 -10.69 14.73 -1.26
CA PHE A 289 -9.94 14.61 -2.52
C PHE A 289 -10.81 14.14 -3.70
N TYR A 290 -11.87 13.39 -3.41
CA TYR A 290 -12.91 12.98 -4.33
C TYR A 290 -14.31 13.45 -3.88
N GLN A 291 -15.27 13.37 -4.80
CA GLN A 291 -16.68 13.59 -4.52
C GLN A 291 -17.40 12.26 -4.31
N TYR A 292 -18.27 12.18 -3.31
CA TYR A 292 -19.02 10.98 -2.93
C TYR A 292 -20.54 11.22 -3.10
N PRO A 293 -21.34 10.15 -3.35
CA PRO A 293 -21.03 8.72 -3.25
C PRO A 293 -20.35 8.09 -4.48
N ASN A 294 -20.18 8.86 -5.57
CA ASN A 294 -19.71 8.36 -6.87
C ASN A 294 -18.30 8.90 -7.23
N PRO A 295 -17.24 8.54 -6.47
CA PRO A 295 -15.90 9.03 -6.74
C PRO A 295 -15.37 8.48 -8.07
N ALA A 296 -14.51 9.25 -8.74
CA ALA A 296 -13.98 8.91 -10.06
C ALA A 296 -13.28 7.54 -10.11
N PHE A 297 -12.60 7.12 -9.03
CA PHE A 297 -11.92 5.83 -8.97
C PHE A 297 -12.85 4.60 -8.99
N LYS A 298 -14.16 4.79 -8.74
CA LYS A 298 -15.18 3.73 -8.89
C LYS A 298 -15.75 3.63 -10.30
N ASN A 299 -15.41 4.55 -11.20
CA ASN A 299 -15.84 4.45 -12.59
C ASN A 299 -15.20 3.19 -13.24
N PRO A 300 -15.97 2.30 -13.88
CA PRO A 300 -15.43 1.11 -14.56
C PRO A 300 -14.35 1.41 -15.60
N ASP A 301 -14.29 2.63 -16.14
CA ASP A 301 -13.31 3.06 -17.13
C ASP A 301 -12.08 3.75 -16.49
N PHE A 302 -12.05 3.93 -15.17
CA PHE A 302 -10.97 4.66 -14.48
C PHE A 302 -9.58 4.05 -14.72
N LEU A 303 -9.50 2.73 -14.72
CA LEU A 303 -8.26 1.96 -14.94
C LEU A 303 -8.10 1.47 -16.39
N LYS A 304 -9.05 1.75 -17.28
CA LYS A 304 -8.97 1.28 -18.67
C LYS A 304 -8.04 2.18 -19.49
N PRO A 305 -7.21 1.61 -20.39
CA PRO A 305 -6.50 2.38 -21.38
C PRO A 305 -7.47 3.24 -22.21
N PRO A 306 -7.24 4.55 -22.33
CA PRO A 306 -8.08 5.40 -23.16
C PRO A 306 -7.82 5.07 -24.64
N LYS A 307 -8.85 5.27 -25.48
CA LYS A 307 -8.69 5.08 -26.93
C LYS A 307 -7.74 6.14 -27.50
N ALA A 308 -6.83 5.70 -28.35
CA ALA A 308 -5.94 6.59 -29.09
C ALA A 308 -6.68 7.30 -30.23
N ASP A 309 -6.26 8.53 -30.51
CA ASP A 309 -6.54 9.17 -31.79
C ASP A 309 -5.40 8.82 -32.76
N LEU A 310 -5.57 7.73 -33.53
CA LEU A 310 -4.54 7.23 -34.45
C LEU A 310 -4.13 8.25 -35.52
N SER A 311 -4.95 9.27 -35.81
CA SER A 311 -4.60 10.34 -36.73
C SER A 311 -3.52 11.28 -36.19
N LYS A 312 -3.28 11.24 -34.87
CA LYS A 312 -2.29 12.04 -34.15
C LYS A 312 -1.03 11.26 -33.77
N VAL A 313 -0.90 10.00 -34.18
CA VAL A 313 0.28 9.18 -33.89
C VAL A 313 1.27 9.32 -35.06
N PRO A 314 2.37 10.09 -34.92
CA PRO A 314 3.30 10.32 -36.02
C PRO A 314 4.30 9.17 -36.23
N TYR A 315 4.19 8.09 -35.45
CA TYR A 315 5.14 6.98 -35.44
C TYR A 315 4.58 5.79 -36.21
N LYS A 316 5.41 5.20 -37.07
CA LYS A 316 5.10 3.94 -37.76
C LYS A 316 6.21 2.91 -37.57
N ASN A 317 7.46 3.36 -37.61
CA ASN A 317 8.64 2.52 -37.44
C ASN A 317 9.24 2.74 -36.05
N ILE A 318 9.18 1.69 -35.23
CA ILE A 318 9.64 1.70 -33.83
C ILE A 318 10.92 0.87 -33.76
N THR A 319 11.96 1.41 -33.16
CA THR A 319 13.17 0.65 -32.82
C THR A 319 13.15 0.37 -31.34
N VAL A 320 13.27 -0.90 -30.94
CA VAL A 320 13.45 -1.27 -29.53
C VAL A 320 14.88 -1.75 -29.33
N ALA A 321 15.65 -0.98 -28.57
CA ALA A 321 17.06 -1.27 -28.31
C ALA A 321 17.22 -2.02 -27.00
N GLY A 322 17.79 -3.22 -27.06
CA GLY A 322 17.88 -4.16 -25.95
C GLY A 322 16.75 -5.18 -26.02
N SER A 323 17.10 -6.44 -26.27
CA SER A 323 16.16 -7.56 -26.38
C SER A 323 16.05 -8.35 -25.06
N GLY A 324 16.13 -7.63 -23.93
CA GLY A 324 15.90 -8.20 -22.61
C GLY A 324 14.45 -8.61 -22.37
N VAL A 325 14.08 -8.81 -21.10
CA VAL A 325 12.71 -9.16 -20.70
C VAL A 325 11.70 -8.08 -21.09
N LEU A 326 11.95 -6.83 -20.68
CA LEU A 326 11.06 -5.71 -21.00
C LEU A 326 11.14 -5.28 -22.46
N GLY A 327 12.34 -5.23 -23.05
CA GLY A 327 12.50 -4.86 -24.46
C GLY A 327 11.72 -5.78 -25.41
N ASN A 328 11.73 -7.10 -25.18
CA ASN A 328 10.89 -8.00 -25.98
C ASN A 328 9.40 -7.73 -25.76
N GLN A 329 8.96 -7.54 -24.52
CA GLN A 329 7.57 -7.23 -24.24
C GLN A 329 7.13 -5.98 -25.00
N ILE A 330 7.86 -4.87 -24.85
CA ILE A 330 7.58 -3.60 -25.52
C ILE A 330 7.48 -3.79 -27.04
N ALA A 331 8.46 -4.47 -27.63
CA ALA A 331 8.46 -4.73 -29.07
C ALA A 331 7.25 -5.55 -29.53
N VAL A 332 6.91 -6.62 -28.79
CA VAL A 332 5.77 -7.49 -29.11
C VAL A 332 4.44 -6.74 -28.98
N GLN A 333 4.26 -5.94 -27.93
CA GLN A 333 3.06 -5.13 -27.76
C GLN A 333 2.91 -4.10 -28.90
N CYS A 334 3.99 -3.43 -29.30
CA CYS A 334 3.96 -2.54 -30.45
C CYS A 334 3.58 -3.30 -31.74
N ALA A 335 4.16 -4.48 -31.97
CA ALA A 335 3.90 -5.29 -33.16
C ALA A 335 2.45 -5.79 -33.24
N PHE A 336 1.86 -6.22 -32.11
CA PHE A 336 0.43 -6.60 -32.02
C PHE A 336 -0.53 -5.43 -32.30
N HIS A 337 -0.04 -4.20 -32.19
CA HIS A 337 -0.80 -2.97 -32.44
C HIS A 337 -0.48 -2.35 -33.81
N GLY A 338 0.19 -3.10 -34.69
CA GLY A 338 0.34 -2.75 -36.11
C GLY A 338 1.52 -1.85 -36.44
N PHE A 339 2.41 -1.59 -35.48
CA PHE A 339 3.64 -0.83 -35.72
C PHE A 339 4.72 -1.73 -36.33
N ASN A 340 5.53 -1.19 -37.23
CA ASN A 340 6.73 -1.87 -37.74
C ASN A 340 7.81 -1.76 -36.68
N VAL A 341 8.29 -2.88 -36.13
CA VAL A 341 9.25 -2.86 -35.01
C VAL A 341 10.55 -3.52 -35.42
N THR A 342 11.67 -2.83 -35.21
CA THR A 342 13.00 -3.43 -35.31
C THR A 342 13.60 -3.60 -33.92
N ILE A 343 13.90 -4.85 -33.56
CA ILE A 343 14.59 -5.18 -32.31
C ILE A 343 16.09 -5.18 -32.57
N TYR A 344 16.81 -4.33 -31.83
CA TYR A 344 18.26 -4.25 -31.84
C TYR A 344 18.84 -4.88 -30.58
N ASP A 345 19.91 -5.66 -30.73
CA ASP A 345 20.77 -6.09 -29.62
C ASP A 345 22.22 -6.26 -30.08
N ILE A 346 23.17 -6.31 -29.15
CA ILE A 346 24.60 -6.21 -29.42
C ILE A 346 25.21 -7.48 -30.05
N ASN A 347 24.49 -8.61 -30.06
CA ASN A 347 24.98 -9.87 -30.64
C ASN A 347 23.86 -10.84 -31.07
N ASP A 348 24.20 -11.77 -31.96
CA ASP A 348 23.26 -12.74 -32.53
C ASP A 348 22.66 -13.69 -31.48
N GLY A 349 23.40 -13.98 -30.40
CA GLY A 349 22.91 -14.82 -29.30
C GLY A 349 21.76 -14.17 -28.54
N ALA A 350 21.79 -12.85 -28.35
CA ALA A 350 20.70 -12.09 -27.76
C ALA A 350 19.48 -12.06 -28.70
N ILE A 351 19.70 -11.84 -30.01
CA ILE A 351 18.65 -11.89 -31.03
C ILE A 351 17.99 -13.27 -31.11
N ALA A 352 18.76 -14.36 -31.03
CA ALA A 352 18.22 -15.72 -31.01
C ALA A 352 17.29 -15.92 -29.81
N LYS A 353 17.68 -15.45 -28.62
CA LYS A 353 16.83 -15.48 -27.42
C LYS A 353 15.58 -14.62 -27.56
N ALA A 354 15.68 -13.47 -28.20
CA ALA A 354 14.53 -12.60 -28.48
C ALA A 354 13.47 -13.32 -29.33
N LYS A 355 13.90 -14.00 -30.39
CA LYS A 355 13.01 -14.81 -31.26
C LYS A 355 12.30 -15.92 -30.48
N THR A 356 12.99 -16.59 -29.55
CA THR A 356 12.36 -17.59 -28.67
C THR A 356 11.33 -16.94 -27.74
N ARG A 357 11.67 -15.80 -27.12
CA ARG A 357 10.75 -15.08 -26.22
C ARG A 357 9.49 -14.58 -26.92
N PHE A 358 9.57 -14.23 -28.21
CA PHE A 358 8.39 -13.89 -28.99
C PHE A 358 7.34 -15.01 -28.95
N THR A 359 7.76 -16.28 -29.07
CA THR A 359 6.84 -17.42 -29.03
C THR A 359 6.10 -17.49 -27.69
N ASP A 360 6.83 -17.37 -26.57
CA ASP A 360 6.24 -17.40 -25.23
C ASP A 360 5.28 -16.22 -25.02
N LEU A 361 5.69 -15.02 -25.44
CA LEU A 361 4.87 -13.81 -25.33
C LEU A 361 3.63 -13.88 -26.22
N ALA A 362 3.75 -14.43 -27.43
CA ALA A 362 2.61 -14.65 -28.31
C ALA A 362 1.60 -15.59 -27.65
N THR A 363 2.04 -16.71 -27.09
CA THR A 363 1.16 -17.63 -26.34
C THR A 363 0.49 -16.93 -25.16
N GLN A 364 1.22 -16.09 -24.41
CA GLN A 364 0.63 -15.28 -23.35
C GLN A 364 -0.43 -14.31 -23.88
N HIS A 365 -0.20 -13.64 -25.01
CA HIS A 365 -1.20 -12.76 -25.62
C HIS A 365 -2.44 -13.53 -26.12
N GLN A 366 -2.27 -14.75 -26.61
CA GLN A 366 -3.40 -15.61 -26.99
C GLN A 366 -4.22 -16.01 -25.76
N HIS A 367 -3.56 -16.41 -24.67
CA HIS A 367 -4.19 -16.81 -23.42
C HIS A 367 -4.88 -15.62 -22.71
N ASP A 368 -4.14 -14.53 -22.48
CA ASP A 368 -4.57 -13.42 -21.63
C ASP A 368 -5.50 -12.44 -22.36
N LEU A 369 -5.27 -12.23 -23.66
CA LEU A 369 -5.98 -11.23 -24.47
C LEU A 369 -6.81 -11.85 -25.61
N GLY A 370 -6.87 -13.18 -25.71
CA GLY A 370 -7.65 -13.87 -26.74
C GLY A 370 -7.16 -13.62 -28.17
N LYS A 371 -5.87 -13.32 -28.37
CA LYS A 371 -5.32 -13.10 -29.72
C LYS A 371 -5.41 -14.37 -30.57
N THR A 372 -5.72 -14.21 -31.86
CA THR A 372 -5.81 -15.32 -32.82
C THR A 372 -4.46 -15.64 -33.46
N ASP A 373 -4.31 -16.82 -34.05
CA ASP A 373 -3.11 -17.19 -34.81
C ASP A 373 -2.81 -16.20 -35.95
N ALA A 374 -3.85 -15.66 -36.59
CA ALA A 374 -3.71 -14.63 -37.62
C ALA A 374 -3.13 -13.33 -37.05
N GLN A 375 -3.51 -12.94 -35.83
CA GLN A 375 -2.96 -11.76 -35.15
C GLN A 375 -1.52 -12.00 -34.69
N VAL A 376 -1.19 -13.22 -34.24
CA VAL A 376 0.20 -13.60 -33.92
C VAL A 376 1.07 -13.55 -35.18
N ALA A 377 0.60 -14.09 -36.30
CA ALA A 377 1.32 -14.04 -37.58
C ALA A 377 1.52 -12.60 -38.06
N ALA A 378 0.49 -11.74 -37.93
CA ALA A 378 0.61 -10.32 -38.25
C ALA A 378 1.63 -9.61 -37.37
N ALA A 379 1.62 -9.86 -36.05
CA ALA A 379 2.63 -9.32 -35.13
C ALA A 379 4.04 -9.81 -35.48
N SER A 380 4.21 -11.09 -35.80
CA SER A 380 5.49 -11.64 -36.24
C SER A 380 6.02 -10.96 -37.51
N ASN A 381 5.15 -10.71 -38.49
CA ASN A 381 5.50 -10.02 -39.74
C ASN A 381 5.88 -8.55 -39.52
N ASN A 382 5.43 -7.95 -38.42
CA ASN A 382 5.79 -6.60 -38.02
C ASN A 382 7.15 -6.54 -37.29
N LEU A 383 7.79 -7.67 -36.98
CA LEU A 383 9.07 -7.74 -36.27
C LEU A 383 10.25 -7.98 -37.22
N ALA A 384 11.25 -7.09 -37.14
CA ALA A 384 12.59 -7.30 -37.69
C ALA A 384 13.62 -7.38 -36.56
N TYR A 385 14.76 -8.01 -36.83
CA TYR A 385 15.83 -8.21 -35.85
C TYR A 385 17.18 -7.90 -36.50
N THR A 386 18.03 -7.15 -35.82
CA THR A 386 19.39 -6.85 -36.32
C THR A 386 20.36 -6.63 -35.17
N THR A 387 21.65 -6.85 -35.45
CA THR A 387 22.78 -6.48 -34.58
C THR A 387 23.48 -5.20 -35.05
N ASP A 388 23.05 -4.62 -36.17
CA ASP A 388 23.55 -3.35 -36.68
C ASP A 388 22.63 -2.19 -36.23
N LEU A 389 23.18 -1.29 -35.42
CA LEU A 389 22.46 -0.13 -34.90
C LEU A 389 22.07 0.86 -36.02
N ASN A 390 22.88 0.99 -37.07
CA ASN A 390 22.56 1.87 -38.20
C ASN A 390 21.38 1.32 -38.99
N GLU A 391 21.37 0.00 -39.24
CA GLU A 391 20.23 -0.66 -39.87
C GLU A 391 18.96 -0.51 -39.02
N ALA A 392 19.09 -0.71 -37.70
CA ALA A 392 17.96 -0.62 -36.78
C ALA A 392 17.33 0.78 -36.73
N LEU A 393 18.12 1.83 -36.94
CA LEU A 393 17.69 3.22 -36.81
C LEU A 393 17.40 3.92 -38.15
N LYS A 394 17.76 3.33 -39.30
CA LYS A 394 17.75 3.98 -40.62
C LYS A 394 16.47 4.76 -40.95
N ASP A 395 15.30 4.23 -40.55
CA ASP A 395 13.98 4.79 -40.83
C ASP A 395 13.14 4.99 -39.55
N ALA A 396 13.77 4.93 -38.37
CA ALA A 396 13.07 4.95 -37.08
C ALA A 396 12.35 6.29 -36.84
N ASP A 397 11.08 6.22 -36.43
CA ASP A 397 10.32 7.37 -35.95
C ASP A 397 10.44 7.52 -34.43
N LEU A 398 10.47 6.39 -33.71
CA LEU A 398 10.63 6.31 -32.26
C LEU A 398 11.64 5.22 -31.89
N LEU A 399 12.65 5.57 -31.10
CA LEU A 399 13.57 4.64 -30.44
C LEU A 399 13.14 4.47 -28.98
N ILE A 400 12.85 3.23 -28.56
CA ILE A 400 12.62 2.89 -27.15
C ILE A 400 13.81 2.08 -26.65
N GLU A 401 14.58 2.68 -25.75
CA GLU A 401 15.79 2.12 -25.17
C GLU A 401 15.46 1.31 -23.91
N ALA A 402 15.88 0.04 -23.90
CA ALA A 402 15.78 -0.92 -22.81
C ALA A 402 17.10 -1.72 -22.66
N VAL A 403 18.23 -1.04 -22.84
CA VAL A 403 19.58 -1.55 -22.58
C VAL A 403 19.88 -1.52 -21.07
N PRO A 404 20.97 -2.17 -20.59
CA PRO A 404 21.28 -2.23 -19.16
C PRO A 404 21.31 -0.87 -18.45
N GLU A 405 20.84 -0.82 -17.20
CA GLU A 405 20.77 0.38 -16.35
C GLU A 405 22.17 0.80 -15.85
N SER A 406 23.04 1.25 -16.77
CA SER A 406 24.36 1.80 -16.48
C SER A 406 24.53 3.12 -17.22
N LEU A 407 25.03 4.14 -16.51
CA LEU A 407 25.21 5.48 -17.08
C LEU A 407 26.19 5.46 -18.26
N ASP A 408 27.32 4.76 -18.11
CA ASP A 408 28.35 4.66 -19.15
C ASP A 408 27.83 3.93 -20.40
N ILE A 409 27.09 2.84 -20.20
CA ILE A 409 26.49 2.05 -21.30
C ILE A 409 25.45 2.90 -22.04
N LYS A 410 24.57 3.59 -21.31
CA LYS A 410 23.53 4.43 -21.92
C LYS A 410 24.13 5.66 -22.60
N GLN A 411 25.18 6.26 -22.04
CA GLN A 411 25.89 7.38 -22.66
C GLN A 411 26.50 6.96 -24.01
N ASP A 412 27.28 5.88 -24.04
CA ASP A 412 27.85 5.33 -25.28
C ASP A 412 26.76 4.97 -26.30
N PHE A 413 25.69 4.30 -25.84
CA PHE A 413 24.56 3.93 -26.68
C PHE A 413 23.88 5.16 -27.30
N TYR A 414 23.53 6.17 -26.51
CA TYR A 414 22.82 7.34 -27.02
C TYR A 414 23.68 8.21 -27.95
N GLN A 415 24.98 8.31 -27.71
CA GLN A 415 25.90 9.00 -28.61
C GLN A 415 25.95 8.31 -29.99
N LYS A 416 26.03 6.98 -30.01
CA LYS A 416 25.98 6.19 -31.25
C LYS A 416 24.61 6.29 -31.93
N ALA A 417 23.52 6.17 -31.17
CA ALA A 417 22.17 6.30 -31.69
C ALA A 417 21.91 7.70 -32.28
N SER A 418 22.41 8.77 -31.65
CA SER A 418 22.29 10.14 -32.16
C SER A 418 23.01 10.38 -33.48
N ALA A 419 24.11 9.66 -33.73
CA ALA A 419 24.83 9.72 -35.00
C ALA A 419 24.13 8.90 -36.11
N ALA A 420 23.50 7.77 -35.75
CA ALA A 420 22.88 6.85 -36.69
C ALA A 420 21.42 7.21 -37.04
N ALA A 421 20.64 7.71 -36.08
CA ALA A 421 19.21 7.94 -36.26
C ALA A 421 18.90 9.21 -37.07
N PRO A 422 17.90 9.18 -37.96
CA PRO A 422 17.37 10.36 -38.63
C PRO A 422 17.05 11.51 -37.66
N ALA A 423 17.17 12.76 -38.11
CA ALA A 423 16.87 13.92 -37.27
C ALA A 423 15.41 13.96 -36.76
N LYS A 424 14.48 13.24 -37.41
CA LYS A 424 13.08 13.13 -36.99
C LYS A 424 12.88 12.23 -35.76
N THR A 425 13.77 11.28 -35.50
CA THR A 425 13.53 10.20 -34.53
C THR A 425 13.46 10.73 -33.11
N VAL A 426 12.38 10.39 -32.41
CA VAL A 426 12.19 10.62 -30.97
C VAL A 426 12.89 9.52 -30.19
N PHE A 427 13.57 9.87 -29.12
CA PHE A 427 14.25 8.93 -28.22
C PHE A 427 13.48 8.83 -26.90
N ALA A 428 13.10 7.61 -26.55
CA ALA A 428 12.48 7.27 -25.28
C ALA A 428 13.35 6.26 -24.53
N SER A 429 13.43 6.40 -23.21
CA SER A 429 14.12 5.42 -22.35
C SER A 429 13.13 4.72 -21.42
N ASN A 430 13.35 3.42 -21.21
CA ASN A 430 12.68 2.60 -20.20
C ASN A 430 13.47 2.57 -18.87
N SER A 431 14.35 3.55 -18.62
CA SER A 431 15.14 3.62 -17.39
C SER A 431 14.24 3.82 -16.17
N SER A 432 14.55 3.10 -15.08
CA SER A 432 13.71 3.12 -13.85
C SER A 432 14.19 4.15 -12.83
N THR A 433 15.48 4.48 -12.85
CA THR A 433 16.12 5.33 -11.83
C THR A 433 16.79 6.57 -12.40
N LEU A 434 17.25 6.52 -13.65
CA LEU A 434 17.89 7.63 -14.34
C LEU A 434 16.86 8.65 -14.83
N LEU A 435 17.21 9.94 -14.75
CA LEU A 435 16.33 11.06 -15.09
C LEU A 435 16.52 11.55 -16.53
N PRO A 436 15.46 12.07 -17.19
CA PRO A 436 15.55 12.52 -18.57
C PRO A 436 16.44 13.75 -18.71
N SER A 437 16.54 14.62 -17.70
CA SER A 437 17.52 15.71 -17.66
C SER A 437 18.97 15.24 -17.77
N VAL A 438 19.28 14.03 -17.29
CA VAL A 438 20.61 13.43 -17.41
C VAL A 438 20.78 12.80 -18.79
N LEU A 439 19.88 11.88 -19.16
CA LEU A 439 20.03 11.10 -20.39
C LEU A 439 19.90 11.93 -21.66
N SER A 440 19.09 12.99 -21.65
CA SER A 440 18.94 13.88 -22.81
C SER A 440 20.26 14.56 -23.21
N THR A 441 21.19 14.78 -22.27
CA THR A 441 22.52 15.34 -22.53
C THR A 441 23.44 14.43 -23.34
N PHE A 442 23.12 13.14 -23.42
CA PHE A 442 23.86 12.16 -24.23
C PHE A 442 23.43 12.16 -25.69
N THR A 443 22.45 12.99 -26.04
CA THR A 443 21.84 13.04 -27.37
C THR A 443 22.04 14.40 -28.02
N ASN A 444 21.99 14.45 -29.35
CA ASN A 444 21.96 15.69 -30.14
C ASN A 444 20.54 16.26 -30.34
N ARG A 445 19.54 15.74 -29.62
CA ARG A 445 18.11 16.07 -29.79
C ARG A 445 17.37 16.10 -28.44
N PRO A 446 17.84 16.88 -27.45
CA PRO A 446 17.23 16.90 -26.12
C PRO A 446 15.76 17.35 -26.12
N GLU A 447 15.30 18.02 -27.17
CA GLU A 447 13.90 18.38 -27.42
C GLU A 447 13.02 17.21 -27.89
N LYS A 448 13.64 16.11 -28.33
CA LYS A 448 12.96 14.88 -28.75
C LYS A 448 13.29 13.71 -27.84
N PHE A 449 13.58 13.98 -26.58
CA PHE A 449 13.95 12.98 -25.58
C PHE A 449 12.97 12.96 -24.40
N LEU A 450 12.49 11.78 -24.02
CA LEU A 450 11.69 11.58 -22.81
C LEU A 450 11.86 10.16 -22.22
N MET A 451 11.19 9.91 -21.11
CA MET A 451 11.04 8.58 -20.54
C MET A 451 9.69 7.98 -20.93
N LEU A 452 9.71 6.68 -21.24
CA LEU A 452 8.55 5.85 -21.51
C LEU A 452 8.75 4.52 -20.78
N HIS A 453 8.41 4.51 -19.50
CA HIS A 453 8.74 3.43 -18.58
C HIS A 453 7.59 2.43 -18.44
N PHE A 454 7.90 1.16 -18.68
CA PHE A 454 6.96 0.05 -18.64
C PHE A 454 7.26 -0.89 -17.46
N ALA A 455 6.20 -1.33 -16.78
CA ALA A 455 6.28 -2.40 -15.79
C ALA A 455 6.19 -3.78 -16.44
N ASN A 456 6.74 -4.82 -15.81
CA ASN A 456 6.69 -6.19 -16.35
C ASN A 456 5.24 -6.69 -16.55
N HIS A 457 5.01 -7.59 -17.51
CA HIS A 457 3.69 -8.05 -17.96
C HIS A 457 2.85 -6.93 -18.60
N ILE A 458 3.44 -6.20 -19.54
CA ILE A 458 2.86 -4.97 -20.11
C ILE A 458 1.49 -5.20 -20.74
N HIS A 459 1.23 -6.37 -21.32
CA HIS A 459 0.01 -6.66 -22.07
C HIS A 459 -1.23 -6.77 -21.16
N ILE A 460 -1.04 -7.19 -19.91
CA ILE A 460 -2.11 -7.25 -18.89
C ILE A 460 -2.08 -6.08 -17.92
N ARG A 461 -0.90 -5.59 -17.53
CA ARG A 461 -0.77 -4.44 -16.61
C ARG A 461 -1.01 -3.10 -17.30
N ASN A 462 -0.90 -3.08 -18.63
CA ASN A 462 -1.27 -2.01 -19.55
C ASN A 462 -1.02 -0.58 -19.04
N THR A 463 0.10 -0.35 -18.37
CA THR A 463 0.49 0.93 -17.80
C THR A 463 1.85 1.35 -18.33
N VAL A 464 2.01 2.65 -18.53
CA VAL A 464 3.28 3.24 -18.90
C VAL A 464 3.43 4.60 -18.23
N GLU A 465 4.54 4.81 -17.54
CA GLU A 465 4.85 6.08 -16.87
C GLU A 465 5.68 6.95 -17.82
N LEU A 466 5.20 8.17 -18.08
CA LEU A 466 5.86 9.14 -18.95
C LEU A 466 6.43 10.29 -18.14
N MET A 467 7.66 10.64 -18.42
CA MET A 467 8.36 11.73 -17.74
C MET A 467 9.27 12.43 -18.74
N ALA A 468 9.15 13.75 -18.86
CA ALA A 468 9.95 14.54 -19.79
C ALA A 468 10.91 15.47 -19.05
N ALA A 469 12.08 15.70 -19.65
CA ALA A 469 12.95 16.78 -19.21
C ALA A 469 12.33 18.14 -19.57
N PRO A 470 12.70 19.24 -18.89
CA PRO A 470 12.25 20.58 -19.26
C PRO A 470 12.59 21.00 -20.70
N SER A 471 13.60 20.37 -21.31
CA SER A 471 14.01 20.62 -22.70
C SER A 471 13.11 19.95 -23.74
N CYS A 472 12.31 18.94 -23.36
CA CYS A 472 11.48 18.18 -24.28
C CYS A 472 10.39 19.07 -24.89
N ASP A 473 10.20 18.96 -26.19
CA ASP A 473 9.09 19.61 -26.89
C ASP A 473 7.75 19.05 -26.36
N PRO A 474 6.84 19.93 -25.88
CA PRO A 474 5.51 19.51 -25.43
C PRO A 474 4.71 18.72 -26.49
N GLN A 475 4.92 18.99 -27.79
CA GLN A 475 4.27 18.24 -28.85
C GLN A 475 4.79 16.81 -28.93
N VAL A 476 6.11 16.60 -28.78
CA VAL A 476 6.70 15.25 -28.73
C VAL A 476 6.13 14.46 -27.55
N TYR A 477 6.00 15.10 -26.38
CA TYR A 477 5.37 14.47 -25.21
C TYR A 477 3.90 14.08 -25.48
N ALA A 478 3.13 14.97 -26.10
CA ALA A 478 1.74 14.69 -26.48
C ALA A 478 1.62 13.55 -27.51
N ASP A 479 2.51 13.52 -28.50
CA ASP A 479 2.58 12.47 -29.52
C ASP A 479 2.90 11.10 -28.89
N VAL A 480 3.82 11.05 -27.92
CA VAL A 480 4.12 9.79 -27.21
C VAL A 480 2.98 9.36 -26.28
N ILE A 481 2.21 10.29 -25.72
CA ILE A 481 0.96 9.95 -25.02
C ILE A 481 -0.02 9.25 -25.98
N GLU A 482 -0.22 9.76 -27.19
CA GLU A 482 -1.10 9.11 -28.17
C GLU A 482 -0.54 7.77 -28.65
N PHE A 483 0.79 7.66 -28.80
CA PHE A 483 1.46 6.38 -29.06
C PHE A 483 1.20 5.34 -27.96
N ALA A 484 1.37 5.72 -26.69
CA ALA A 484 1.10 4.85 -25.55
C ALA A 484 -0.34 4.32 -25.59
N LYS A 485 -1.32 5.18 -25.89
CA LYS A 485 -2.72 4.76 -26.07
C LYS A 485 -2.88 3.83 -27.27
N ALA A 486 -2.15 4.06 -28.37
CA ALA A 486 -2.27 3.29 -29.60
C ALA A 486 -1.80 1.84 -29.41
N ILE A 487 -0.81 1.64 -28.53
CA ILE A 487 -0.37 0.32 -28.07
C ILE A 487 -1.19 -0.20 -26.86
N ALA A 488 -2.37 0.37 -26.62
CA ALA A 488 -3.31 0.04 -25.54
C ALA A 488 -2.74 0.15 -24.12
N MET A 489 -1.79 1.07 -23.89
CA MET A 489 -1.36 1.43 -22.55
C MET A 489 -2.18 2.59 -21.99
N LEU A 490 -2.34 2.60 -20.67
CA LEU A 490 -2.82 3.71 -19.88
C LEU A 490 -1.61 4.60 -19.53
N PRO A 491 -1.51 5.80 -20.14
CA PRO A 491 -0.41 6.71 -19.85
C PRO A 491 -0.57 7.33 -18.46
N ILE A 492 0.47 7.20 -17.64
CA ILE A 492 0.63 7.82 -16.33
C ILE A 492 1.59 9.00 -16.49
N ALA A 493 1.06 10.22 -16.46
CA ALA A 493 1.84 11.43 -16.68
C ALA A 493 2.56 11.89 -15.40
N VAL A 494 3.88 11.81 -15.38
CA VAL A 494 4.73 12.35 -14.32
C VAL A 494 5.13 13.77 -14.71
N LYS A 495 4.58 14.75 -13.99
CA LYS A 495 4.65 16.19 -14.32
C LYS A 495 5.99 16.83 -13.98
N LYS A 496 6.80 16.19 -13.15
CA LYS A 496 8.14 16.61 -12.74
C LYS A 496 9.04 15.41 -12.60
N GLU A 497 10.33 15.61 -12.76
CA GLU A 497 11.29 14.52 -12.67
C GLU A 497 11.26 13.84 -11.29
N GLN A 498 11.05 12.52 -11.28
CA GLN A 498 10.96 11.69 -10.09
C GLN A 498 11.62 10.34 -10.38
N SER A 499 12.74 10.06 -9.69
CA SER A 499 13.35 8.73 -9.75
C SER A 499 12.40 7.70 -9.14
N GLY A 500 12.24 6.55 -9.78
CA GLY A 500 11.25 5.55 -9.39
C GLY A 500 9.80 5.90 -9.74
N TYR A 501 9.56 7.01 -10.45
CA TYR A 501 8.24 7.44 -10.92
C TYR A 501 7.19 7.46 -9.79
N VAL A 502 5.91 7.18 -10.08
CA VAL A 502 4.84 7.19 -9.08
C VAL A 502 4.78 5.86 -8.34
N LEU A 503 4.82 4.73 -9.05
CA LEU A 503 4.61 3.42 -8.42
C LEU A 503 5.69 3.09 -7.39
N ASN A 504 6.97 3.19 -7.73
CA ASN A 504 8.03 2.80 -6.79
C ASN A 504 8.19 3.80 -5.66
N SER A 505 7.86 5.08 -5.89
CA SER A 505 7.79 6.09 -4.83
C SER A 505 6.78 5.74 -3.75
N LEU A 506 5.66 5.09 -4.10
CA LEU A 506 4.69 4.55 -3.14
C LEU A 506 5.11 3.19 -2.57
N LEU A 507 5.64 2.31 -3.42
CA LEU A 507 5.89 0.91 -3.11
C LEU A 507 7.08 0.75 -2.15
N ILE A 508 8.20 1.41 -2.42
CA ILE A 508 9.43 1.24 -1.64
C ILE A 508 9.22 1.57 -0.15
N PRO A 509 8.59 2.70 0.23
CA PRO A 509 8.30 2.99 1.64
C PRO A 509 7.45 1.91 2.33
N LEU A 510 6.48 1.33 1.63
CA LEU A 510 5.66 0.23 2.15
C LEU A 510 6.51 -1.03 2.38
N LEU A 511 7.35 -1.39 1.41
CA LEU A 511 8.23 -2.57 1.51
C LEU A 511 9.28 -2.41 2.61
N VAL A 512 9.85 -1.21 2.75
CA VAL A 512 10.76 -0.84 3.84
C VAL A 512 10.07 -1.03 5.20
N ALA A 513 8.84 -0.55 5.34
CA ALA A 513 8.09 -0.67 6.58
C ALA A 513 7.81 -2.14 6.94
N GLY A 514 7.35 -2.95 5.98
CA GLY A 514 7.14 -4.39 6.17
C GLY A 514 8.43 -5.12 6.56
N LEU A 515 9.53 -4.84 5.86
CA LEU A 515 10.82 -5.46 6.15
C LEU A 515 11.34 -5.08 7.53
N LYS A 516 11.19 -3.81 7.97
CA LYS A 516 11.57 -3.38 9.33
C LYS A 516 10.76 -4.11 10.39
N LEU A 517 9.44 -4.26 10.21
CA LEU A 517 8.58 -5.01 11.14
C LEU A 517 9.05 -6.46 11.28
N TRP A 518 9.33 -7.14 10.18
CA TRP A 518 9.82 -8.52 10.17
C TRP A 518 11.24 -8.64 10.75
N ALA A 519 12.15 -7.75 10.34
CA ALA A 519 13.55 -7.82 10.75
C ALA A 519 13.73 -7.57 12.25
N ASN A 520 12.92 -6.66 12.81
CA ASN A 520 12.95 -6.32 14.23
C ASN A 520 12.17 -7.29 15.12
N GLY A 521 11.57 -8.34 14.53
CA GLY A 521 10.79 -9.35 15.25
C GLY A 521 9.47 -8.80 15.80
N VAL A 522 8.91 -7.75 15.19
CA VAL A 522 7.62 -7.17 15.60
C VAL A 522 6.47 -8.08 15.18
N ALA A 523 6.50 -8.57 13.94
CA ALA A 523 5.48 -9.45 13.39
C ALA A 523 6.11 -10.37 12.33
N ASP A 524 5.54 -11.57 12.16
CA ASP A 524 5.92 -12.45 11.06
C ASP A 524 5.34 -11.97 9.71
N ALA A 525 5.82 -12.56 8.61
CA ALA A 525 5.44 -12.12 7.27
C ALA A 525 3.93 -12.27 7.01
N ALA A 526 3.33 -13.37 7.49
CA ALA A 526 1.90 -13.64 7.34
C ALA A 526 1.04 -12.58 8.08
N THR A 527 1.43 -12.22 9.29
CA THR A 527 0.76 -11.22 10.12
C THR A 527 0.84 -9.83 9.49
N ILE A 528 2.01 -9.46 8.95
CA ILE A 528 2.21 -8.19 8.24
C ILE A 528 1.27 -8.10 7.02
N ASP A 529 1.25 -9.14 6.19
CA ASP A 529 0.42 -9.15 4.99
C ASP A 529 -1.08 -9.22 5.31
N LYS A 530 -1.47 -10.06 6.27
CA LYS A 530 -2.86 -10.16 6.75
C LYS A 530 -3.38 -8.81 7.24
N THR A 531 -2.56 -8.08 8.02
CA THR A 531 -2.89 -6.74 8.50
C THR A 531 -3.13 -5.76 7.35
N TRP A 532 -2.22 -5.74 6.36
CA TRP A 532 -2.35 -4.88 5.19
C TRP A 532 -3.60 -5.21 4.35
N MET A 533 -3.82 -6.50 4.09
CA MET A 533 -4.91 -6.99 3.25
C MET A 533 -6.28 -6.70 3.87
N ILE A 534 -6.47 -6.97 5.17
CA ILE A 534 -7.74 -6.64 5.86
C ILE A 534 -7.97 -5.13 5.88
N ALA A 535 -6.94 -4.33 6.17
CA ALA A 535 -7.11 -2.89 6.29
C ALA A 535 -7.33 -2.16 4.96
N THR A 536 -6.83 -2.67 3.85
CA THR A 536 -6.86 -1.98 2.55
C THR A 536 -7.73 -2.67 1.50
N GLY A 537 -8.09 -3.93 1.72
CA GLY A 537 -8.70 -4.80 0.70
C GLY A 537 -7.74 -5.18 -0.42
N SER A 538 -6.43 -4.92 -0.26
CA SER A 538 -5.42 -5.32 -1.24
C SER A 538 -5.35 -6.85 -1.37
N PRO A 539 -5.14 -7.40 -2.57
CA PRO A 539 -5.09 -8.85 -2.79
C PRO A 539 -3.85 -9.55 -2.21
N PHE A 540 -2.84 -8.79 -1.80
CA PHE A 540 -1.61 -9.30 -1.19
C PHE A 540 -0.90 -8.17 -0.41
N GLY A 541 -0.05 -8.52 0.55
CA GLY A 541 0.69 -7.56 1.35
C GLY A 541 2.13 -7.32 0.89
N PRO A 542 2.89 -6.47 1.61
CA PRO A 542 4.27 -6.13 1.26
C PRO A 542 5.21 -7.35 1.20
N MET A 543 5.01 -8.36 2.03
CA MET A 543 5.90 -9.54 2.07
C MET A 543 5.71 -10.42 0.83
N ALA A 544 4.47 -10.63 0.41
CA ALA A 544 4.15 -11.26 -0.87
C ALA A 544 4.67 -10.45 -2.07
N ILE A 545 4.68 -9.11 -2.00
CA ILE A 545 5.28 -8.27 -3.04
C ILE A 545 6.80 -8.48 -3.11
N LEU A 546 7.48 -8.63 -1.97
CA LEU A 546 8.91 -8.95 -1.96
C LEU A 546 9.17 -10.28 -2.69
N ASP A 547 8.38 -11.33 -2.41
CA ASP A 547 8.49 -12.62 -3.11
C ASP A 547 8.27 -12.50 -4.62
N LYS A 548 7.28 -11.70 -5.05
CA LYS A 548 6.96 -11.44 -6.47
C LYS A 548 8.05 -10.66 -7.20
N ASN A 549 8.65 -9.67 -6.54
CA ASN A 549 9.75 -8.88 -7.10
C ASN A 549 11.06 -9.69 -7.22
N GLY A 550 11.23 -10.68 -6.34
CA GLY A 550 12.42 -11.50 -6.22
C GLY A 550 13.45 -10.94 -5.23
N MET A 551 13.96 -11.81 -4.35
CA MET A 551 14.76 -11.37 -3.19
C MET A 551 16.10 -10.72 -3.53
N LYS A 552 16.73 -11.08 -4.65
CA LYS A 552 17.97 -10.44 -5.10
C LYS A 552 17.76 -8.96 -5.46
N THR A 553 16.67 -8.66 -6.16
CA THR A 553 16.28 -7.30 -6.53
C THR A 553 16.03 -6.48 -5.27
N ASN A 554 15.24 -7.04 -4.34
CA ASN A 554 14.92 -6.37 -3.09
C ASN A 554 16.17 -6.12 -2.24
N TYR A 555 17.05 -7.12 -2.06
CA TYR A 555 18.30 -6.95 -1.34
C TYR A 555 19.16 -5.83 -1.91
N ASN A 556 19.31 -5.76 -3.23
CA ASN A 556 20.09 -4.69 -3.87
C ASN A 556 19.48 -3.30 -3.58
N ILE A 557 18.15 -3.17 -3.66
CA ILE A 557 17.45 -1.92 -3.32
C ILE A 557 17.69 -1.54 -1.86
N PHE A 558 17.45 -2.47 -0.92
CA PHE A 558 17.58 -2.18 0.50
C PHE A 558 19.03 -1.92 0.92
N ASN A 559 19.99 -2.63 0.34
CA ASN A 559 21.41 -2.41 0.58
C ASN A 559 21.87 -1.04 0.06
N GLU A 560 21.32 -0.56 -1.07
CA GLU A 560 21.59 0.79 -1.54
C GLU A 560 20.99 1.84 -0.60
N LEU A 561 19.73 1.67 -0.20
CA LEU A 561 19.06 2.57 0.74
C LEU A 561 19.79 2.62 2.09
N ALA A 562 20.33 1.48 2.56
CA ALA A 562 21.09 1.38 3.81
C ALA A 562 22.34 2.28 3.86
N LYS A 563 22.89 2.69 2.71
CA LYS A 563 23.98 3.68 2.65
C LYS A 563 23.55 5.06 3.13
N THR A 564 22.26 5.39 3.04
CA THR A 564 21.69 6.68 3.44
C THR A 564 20.77 6.61 4.65
N ASP A 565 20.21 5.42 4.95
CA ASP A 565 19.45 5.12 6.17
C ASP A 565 20.08 3.90 6.88
N PRO A 566 21.01 4.10 7.83
CA PRO A 566 21.65 3.01 8.56
C PRO A 566 20.67 2.06 9.28
N SER A 567 19.43 2.51 9.57
CA SER A 567 18.41 1.64 10.17
C SER A 567 17.93 0.51 9.24
N LEU A 568 18.32 0.54 7.96
CA LEU A 568 18.06 -0.52 6.99
C LEU A 568 19.16 -1.56 6.90
N GLN A 569 20.32 -1.36 7.53
CA GLN A 569 21.44 -2.29 7.44
C GLN A 569 21.07 -3.67 7.99
N GLN A 570 20.57 -3.74 9.23
CA GLN A 570 20.13 -5.00 9.84
C GLN A 570 19.00 -5.67 9.02
N PRO A 571 17.92 -4.97 8.61
CA PRO A 571 16.93 -5.54 7.71
C PRO A 571 17.49 -6.14 6.41
N ALA A 572 18.41 -5.43 5.73
CA ALA A 572 19.02 -5.89 4.49
C ALA A 572 19.92 -7.12 4.71
N GLU A 573 20.72 -7.13 5.78
CA GLU A 573 21.59 -8.25 6.15
C GLU A 573 20.77 -9.49 6.51
N LYS A 574 19.68 -9.34 7.27
CA LYS A 574 18.77 -10.43 7.62
C LYS A 574 18.08 -11.00 6.37
N LEU A 575 17.58 -10.13 5.48
CA LEU A 575 17.00 -10.55 4.19
C LEU A 575 18.00 -11.37 3.37
N LYS A 576 19.26 -10.91 3.30
CA LYS A 576 20.33 -11.62 2.59
C LYS A 576 20.58 -12.99 3.21
N ALA A 577 20.82 -13.04 4.52
CA ALA A 577 21.23 -14.25 5.22
C ALA A 577 20.11 -15.32 5.24
N GLU A 578 18.86 -14.91 5.47
CA GLU A 578 17.75 -15.87 5.63
C GLU A 578 17.11 -16.28 4.30
N LEU A 579 17.18 -15.45 3.25
CA LEU A 579 16.48 -15.70 1.99
C LEU A 579 17.40 -15.77 0.76
N VAL A 580 18.29 -14.79 0.56
CA VAL A 580 19.14 -14.77 -0.65
C VAL A 580 20.19 -15.88 -0.60
N ASP A 581 20.92 -16.00 0.51
CA ASP A 581 22.02 -16.96 0.67
C ASP A 581 21.53 -18.40 0.79
N THR A 582 20.25 -18.59 1.16
CA THR A 582 19.57 -19.89 1.25
C THR A 582 18.80 -20.25 -0.02
N ASN A 583 18.90 -19.44 -1.09
CA ASN A 583 18.21 -19.61 -2.37
C ASN A 583 16.67 -19.63 -2.28
N LYS A 584 16.10 -18.91 -1.30
CA LYS A 584 14.66 -18.64 -1.18
C LYS A 584 14.34 -17.30 -1.84
N LEU A 585 14.31 -17.30 -3.18
CA LEU A 585 14.23 -16.09 -4.00
C LEU A 585 12.80 -15.66 -4.35
N GLY A 586 11.79 -16.26 -3.73
CA GLY A 586 10.37 -16.00 -3.99
C GLY A 586 9.80 -16.94 -5.06
N GLU A 587 8.91 -16.41 -5.90
CA GLU A 587 8.20 -17.20 -6.93
C GLU A 587 9.15 -17.96 -7.86
N ALA A 588 10.31 -17.37 -8.18
CA ALA A 588 11.29 -17.93 -9.11
C ALA A 588 11.93 -19.24 -8.62
N THR A 589 12.00 -19.47 -7.31
CA THR A 589 12.58 -20.69 -6.70
C THR A 589 11.53 -21.55 -6.01
N GLY A 590 10.25 -21.17 -6.08
CA GLY A 590 9.16 -21.86 -5.38
C GLY A 590 9.06 -21.53 -3.88
N GLU A 591 9.94 -20.68 -3.33
CA GLU A 591 9.99 -20.36 -1.91
C GLU A 591 10.64 -18.99 -1.66
N GLY A 592 10.03 -18.19 -0.78
CA GLY A 592 10.52 -16.93 -0.24
C GLY A 592 10.04 -16.75 1.21
N PHE A 593 9.30 -15.68 1.49
CA PHE A 593 8.49 -15.58 2.71
C PHE A 593 7.32 -16.58 2.70
N TYR A 594 6.86 -16.96 1.51
CA TYR A 594 5.81 -17.96 1.30
C TYR A 594 6.29 -19.14 0.44
N GLN A 595 5.51 -20.22 0.45
CA GLN A 595 5.71 -21.38 -0.42
C GLN A 595 4.86 -21.23 -1.69
N TYR A 596 5.43 -21.51 -2.86
CA TYR A 596 4.77 -21.40 -4.16
C TYR A 596 4.62 -22.78 -4.82
N PRO A 597 3.58 -23.00 -5.66
CA PRO A 597 2.66 -22.00 -6.25
C PRO A 597 1.42 -21.65 -5.39
N ASN A 598 1.28 -22.23 -4.19
CA ASN A 598 0.10 -22.06 -3.32
C ASN A 598 0.45 -21.31 -2.03
N PRO A 599 0.80 -20.01 -2.09
CA PRO A 599 1.18 -19.26 -0.90
C PRO A 599 -0.01 -19.08 0.05
N ALA A 600 0.28 -19.07 1.34
CA ALA A 600 -0.73 -19.02 2.39
C ALA A 600 -1.67 -17.80 2.29
N TYR A 601 -1.19 -16.65 1.77
CA TYR A 601 -2.02 -15.46 1.61
C TYR A 601 -3.15 -15.60 0.57
N LEU A 602 -3.12 -16.64 -0.28
CA LEU A 602 -4.20 -16.98 -1.21
C LEU A 602 -5.21 -17.99 -0.62
N ALA A 603 -4.97 -18.52 0.58
CA ALA A 603 -5.90 -19.40 1.24
C ALA A 603 -7.19 -18.65 1.60
N LYS A 604 -8.35 -19.29 1.43
CA LYS A 604 -9.67 -18.65 1.65
C LYS A 604 -9.86 -18.16 3.09
N ASP A 605 -9.22 -18.82 4.04
CA ASP A 605 -9.28 -18.57 5.48
C ASP A 605 -8.18 -17.63 5.97
N PHE A 606 -7.22 -17.23 5.14
CA PHE A 606 -6.08 -16.39 5.55
C PHE A 606 -6.51 -15.09 6.24
N LEU A 607 -7.58 -14.45 5.76
CA LEU A 607 -8.12 -13.20 6.32
C LEU A 607 -9.23 -13.43 7.36
N SER A 608 -9.53 -14.68 7.69
CA SER A 608 -10.60 -15.04 8.62
C SER A 608 -10.10 -15.19 10.05
N LEU A 609 -11.04 -15.35 11.00
CA LEU A 609 -10.74 -15.59 12.41
C LEU A 609 -10.00 -16.93 12.67
N SER A 610 -10.10 -17.87 11.73
CA SER A 610 -9.57 -19.24 11.87
C SER A 610 -8.21 -19.46 11.22
N GLY A 611 -7.78 -18.58 10.30
CA GLY A 611 -6.54 -18.74 9.54
C GLY A 611 -5.43 -17.78 9.92
#